data_AF-A0A150G8W7-F1
#
_entry.id   AF-A0A150G8W7-F1
#
_cell.length_a   1.000
_cell.length_b   1.000
_cell.length_c   1.000
_cell.angle_alpha   90.00
_cell.angle_beta   90.00
_cell.angle_gamma   90.00
#
_symmetry.space_group_name_H-M   'P 1'
#
loop_
_entity.id
_entity.type
_entity.pdbx_description
1 polymer ?
#
loop_
_entity_poly.entity_id
_entity_poly.type
_entity_poly.pdbx_seq_one_letter_code
_entity_poly.pdbx_strand_id
1 'polypeptide(L)'
;MRQYLAEEDPSLVWPFLDRLSDLSSVAAGEQAGDEECWRSITAAATQLVTPGVGKLLPLVLASRQYAAKLQMVRQLAEQLHREDMDQGACCFVSVDGRVAATPLLLMDLLAEKPAAGAGEELFSFDHVYRGAGSSSTSKKKKKAVHTAILYGSPGLPCFAPFHRLLRADAKKLVYAFRPLLLSQCEPYSGCARTGAGGTLLLPGWGVEAALKNTEYSAVDDKEAARQRELAAQKAAAAGDSGDGDDPAALFGSGEAAVVKGFRLDVLAGRRPDLRQELLTFRDQLAAGDDEEGADIKTRQTD
;
A
#
# COMPACT_ATOMS: atom_id res chain seq x y z
N MET A 1 -12.83 7.96 5.28
CA MET A 1 -13.23 8.96 6.29
C MET A 1 -14.40 8.51 7.15
N ARG A 2 -15.60 8.28 6.59
CA ARG A 2 -16.78 7.82 7.36
C ARG A 2 -16.52 6.64 8.30
N GLN A 3 -15.84 5.60 7.81
CA GLN A 3 -15.56 4.40 8.59
C GLN A 3 -14.67 4.69 9.82
N TYR A 4 -13.66 5.55 9.65
CA TYR A 4 -12.83 6.02 10.74
C TYR A 4 -13.64 6.80 11.78
N LEU A 5 -14.45 7.75 11.32
CA LEU A 5 -15.32 8.52 12.22
C LEU A 5 -16.25 7.62 13.04
N ALA A 6 -16.71 6.51 12.46
CA ALA A 6 -17.56 5.55 13.15
C ALA A 6 -16.83 4.73 14.23
N GLU A 7 -15.52 4.50 14.07
CA GLU A 7 -14.70 3.83 15.09
C GLU A 7 -14.36 4.78 16.24
N GLU A 8 -14.17 6.06 15.95
CA GLU A 8 -14.00 7.11 16.98
C GLU A 8 -15.29 7.32 17.78
N ASP A 9 -16.40 7.61 17.09
CA ASP A 9 -17.73 7.69 17.68
C ASP A 9 -18.80 7.45 16.59
N PRO A 10 -19.61 6.37 16.70
CA PRO A 10 -20.70 6.09 15.77
C PRO A 10 -21.69 7.25 15.56
N SER A 11 -21.82 8.16 16.52
CA SER A 11 -22.69 9.34 16.42
C SER A 11 -22.25 10.33 15.35
N LEU A 12 -20.95 10.36 15.01
CA LEU A 12 -20.34 11.28 14.05
C LEU A 12 -20.63 10.95 12.59
N VAL A 13 -21.02 9.71 12.30
CA VAL A 13 -21.29 9.23 10.94
C VAL A 13 -22.36 10.08 10.26
N TRP A 14 -23.46 10.35 10.95
CA TRP A 14 -24.60 11.01 10.34
C TRP A 14 -24.41 12.52 10.12
N PRO A 15 -23.93 13.30 11.11
CA PRO A 15 -23.55 14.70 10.89
C PRO A 15 -22.53 14.86 9.75
N PHE A 16 -21.63 13.89 9.58
CA PHE A 16 -20.69 13.88 8.47
C PHE A 16 -21.38 13.68 7.12
N LEU A 17 -22.32 12.74 7.03
CA LEU A 17 -23.10 12.52 5.80
C LEU A 17 -23.99 13.73 5.46
N ASP A 18 -24.60 14.38 6.46
CA ASP A 18 -25.37 15.60 6.28
C ASP A 18 -24.50 16.69 5.63
N ARG A 19 -23.30 16.95 6.20
CA ARG A 19 -22.35 17.95 5.66
C ARG A 19 -21.88 17.62 4.24
N LEU A 20 -21.58 16.35 3.96
CA LEU A 20 -21.18 15.94 2.60
C LEU A 20 -22.32 16.07 1.59
N SER A 21 -23.56 15.81 2.03
CA SER A 21 -24.74 15.99 1.20
C SER A 21 -24.94 17.46 0.82
N ASP A 22 -24.63 18.39 1.72
CA ASP A 22 -24.75 19.83 1.46
C ASP A 22 -23.66 20.33 0.49
N LEU A 23 -22.41 19.83 0.64
CA LEU A 23 -21.30 20.14 -0.26
C LEU A 23 -21.57 19.75 -1.73
N SER A 24 -22.36 18.69 -1.94
CA SER A 24 -22.77 18.22 -3.26
C SER A 24 -23.58 19.25 -4.06
N SER A 25 -24.34 20.12 -3.39
CA SER A 25 -25.16 21.13 -4.06
C SER A 25 -24.35 22.31 -4.60
N VAL A 26 -23.14 22.51 -4.06
CA VAL A 26 -22.23 23.60 -4.43
C VAL A 26 -21.30 23.19 -5.58
N ALA A 27 -20.93 21.90 -5.67
CA ALA A 27 -20.02 21.38 -6.69
C ALA A 27 -20.71 20.97 -8.01
N ALA A 28 -22.03 21.10 -8.12
CA ALA A 28 -22.79 20.70 -9.32
C ALA A 28 -22.59 21.64 -10.54
N GLY A 29 -21.85 22.76 -10.38
CA GLY A 29 -21.61 23.75 -11.42
C GLY A 29 -20.14 23.99 -11.81
N GLU A 30 -19.19 23.68 -10.93
CA GLU A 30 -17.75 23.86 -11.17
C GLU A 30 -16.99 22.58 -10.80
N GLN A 31 -16.14 22.11 -11.72
CA GLN A 31 -15.27 20.96 -11.50
C GLN A 31 -14.16 21.39 -10.54
N ALA A 32 -14.44 21.36 -9.24
CA ALA A 32 -13.42 21.54 -8.22
C ALA A 32 -12.29 20.51 -8.45
N GLY A 33 -11.05 20.99 -8.34
CA GLY A 33 -9.88 20.13 -8.43
C GLY A 33 -9.86 19.11 -7.28
N ASP A 34 -9.21 17.96 -7.49
CA ASP A 34 -9.15 16.90 -6.47
C ASP A 34 -8.56 17.37 -5.14
N GLU A 35 -7.61 18.31 -5.18
CA GLU A 35 -7.03 18.92 -3.97
C GLU A 35 -8.04 19.74 -3.18
N GLU A 36 -8.87 20.54 -3.86
CA GLU A 36 -9.91 21.36 -3.22
C GLU A 36 -11.01 20.49 -2.62
N CYS A 37 -11.42 19.45 -3.36
CA CYS A 37 -12.35 18.44 -2.87
C CYS A 37 -11.80 17.71 -1.65
N TRP A 38 -10.54 17.30 -1.69
CA TRP A 38 -9.86 16.70 -0.55
C TRP A 38 -9.84 17.60 0.68
N ARG A 39 -9.49 18.88 0.50
CA ARG A 39 -9.49 19.89 1.57
C ARG A 39 -10.88 20.08 2.15
N SER A 40 -11.90 20.17 1.30
CA SER A 40 -13.30 20.36 1.72
C SER A 40 -13.84 19.17 2.52
N ILE A 41 -13.59 17.95 2.03
CA ILE A 41 -13.99 16.71 2.72
C ILE A 41 -13.28 16.59 4.07
N THR A 42 -11.97 16.87 4.10
CA THR A 42 -11.18 16.82 5.33
C THR A 42 -11.62 17.89 6.32
N ALA A 43 -11.91 19.11 5.87
CA ALA A 43 -12.44 20.18 6.70
C ALA A 43 -13.80 19.83 7.31
N ALA A 44 -14.68 19.18 6.53
CA ALA A 44 -15.98 18.72 7.03
C ALA A 44 -15.85 17.69 8.16
N ALA A 45 -14.86 16.79 8.09
CA ALA A 45 -14.60 15.84 9.16
C ALA A 45 -13.87 16.45 10.36
N THR A 46 -12.87 17.31 10.15
CA THR A 46 -12.12 17.93 11.27
C THR A 46 -13.01 18.77 12.16
N GLN A 47 -14.06 19.39 11.61
CA GLN A 47 -15.06 20.14 12.38
C GLN A 47 -15.93 19.27 13.29
N LEU A 48 -15.98 17.96 13.07
CA LEU A 48 -16.79 17.02 13.85
C LEU A 48 -16.00 16.31 14.95
N VAL A 49 -14.67 16.33 14.88
CA VAL A 49 -13.80 15.64 15.82
C VAL A 49 -12.99 16.63 16.66
N THR A 50 -12.34 16.12 17.71
CA THR A 50 -11.42 16.94 18.49
C THR A 50 -10.20 17.35 17.63
N PRO A 51 -9.54 18.48 17.95
CA PRO A 51 -8.38 18.93 17.18
C PRO A 51 -7.24 17.90 17.11
N GLY A 52 -7.08 17.06 18.13
CA GLY A 52 -6.08 15.98 18.13
C GLY A 52 -6.38 14.91 17.08
N VAL A 53 -7.62 14.38 17.08
CA VAL A 53 -8.09 13.39 16.10
C VAL A 53 -8.08 13.97 14.69
N GLY A 54 -8.45 15.25 14.54
CA GLY A 54 -8.44 15.96 13.27
C GLY A 54 -7.07 16.01 12.59
N LYS A 55 -5.99 16.15 13.37
CA LYS A 55 -4.60 16.14 12.85
C LYS A 55 -4.16 14.76 12.33
N LEU A 56 -4.78 13.68 12.80
CA LEU A 56 -4.45 12.31 12.38
C LEU A 56 -5.20 11.89 11.11
N LEU A 57 -6.26 12.59 10.72
CA LEU A 57 -7.08 12.24 9.55
C LEU A 57 -6.26 12.00 8.27
N PRO A 58 -5.28 12.86 7.89
CA PRO A 58 -4.47 12.62 6.70
C PRO A 58 -3.70 11.28 6.76
N LEU A 59 -3.14 10.94 7.91
CA LEU A 59 -2.41 9.68 8.12
C LEU A 59 -3.34 8.47 7.99
N VAL A 60 -4.49 8.53 8.65
CA VAL A 60 -5.50 7.46 8.60
C VAL A 60 -5.98 7.23 7.17
N LEU A 61 -6.23 8.30 6.42
CA LEU A 61 -6.69 8.17 5.04
C LEU A 61 -5.58 7.66 4.12
N ALA A 62 -4.33 8.11 4.34
CA ALA A 62 -3.17 7.61 3.61
C ALA A 62 -2.97 6.10 3.83
N SER A 63 -3.25 5.58 5.03
CA SER A 63 -3.16 4.14 5.34
C SER A 63 -4.11 3.25 4.52
N ARG A 64 -5.21 3.82 4.00
CA ARG A 64 -6.25 3.13 3.22
C ARG A 64 -6.85 1.87 3.88
N GLN A 65 -6.77 1.75 5.21
CA GLN A 65 -7.23 0.57 5.96
C GLN A 65 -8.70 0.19 5.73
N TYR A 66 -9.55 1.15 5.33
CA TYR A 66 -10.98 0.92 5.07
C TYR A 66 -11.33 0.55 3.63
N ALA A 67 -10.36 0.49 2.73
CA ALA A 67 -10.63 0.21 1.31
C ALA A 67 -11.26 -1.18 1.10
N ALA A 68 -10.78 -2.20 1.83
CA ALA A 68 -11.36 -3.55 1.78
C ALA A 68 -12.85 -3.56 2.20
N LYS A 69 -13.20 -2.78 3.23
CA LYS A 69 -14.60 -2.65 3.69
C LYS A 69 -15.49 -1.98 2.66
N LEU A 70 -14.99 -0.98 1.92
CA LEU A 70 -15.73 -0.37 0.81
C LEU A 70 -15.92 -1.36 -0.35
N GLN A 71 -14.89 -2.15 -0.67
CA GLN A 71 -14.99 -3.17 -1.72
C GLN A 71 -15.97 -4.29 -1.34
N MET A 72 -15.99 -4.70 -0.07
CA MET A 72 -16.98 -5.66 0.44
C MET A 72 -18.41 -5.15 0.24
N VAL A 73 -18.69 -3.87 0.52
CA VAL A 73 -20.02 -3.30 0.28
C VAL A 73 -20.37 -3.29 -1.21
N ARG A 74 -19.39 -3.00 -2.08
CA ARG A 74 -19.60 -3.06 -3.53
C ARG A 74 -19.95 -4.47 -4.01
N GLN A 75 -19.24 -5.49 -3.53
CA GLN A 75 -19.52 -6.89 -3.85
C GLN A 75 -20.90 -7.32 -3.34
N LEU A 76 -21.27 -6.88 -2.14
CA LEU A 76 -22.59 -7.14 -1.57
C LEU A 76 -23.71 -6.51 -2.42
N ALA A 77 -23.52 -5.26 -2.88
CA ALA A 77 -24.44 -4.60 -3.78
C ALA A 77 -24.58 -5.35 -5.12
N GLU A 78 -23.46 -5.82 -5.68
CA GLU A 78 -23.46 -6.60 -6.92
C GLU A 78 -24.17 -7.95 -6.78
N GLN A 79 -24.11 -8.58 -5.61
CA GLN A 79 -24.81 -9.84 -5.34
C GLN A 79 -26.32 -9.66 -5.13
N LEU A 80 -26.73 -8.57 -4.46
CA LEU A 80 -28.12 -8.35 -4.07
C LEU A 80 -28.92 -7.53 -5.08
N HIS A 81 -28.27 -6.59 -5.78
CA HIS A 81 -28.90 -5.52 -6.57
C HIS A 81 -28.28 -5.41 -7.97
N ARG A 82 -27.91 -6.55 -8.58
CA ARG A 82 -27.26 -6.60 -9.89
C ARG A 82 -28.08 -5.89 -10.97
N GLU A 83 -29.37 -6.17 -11.03
CA GLU A 83 -30.26 -5.60 -12.05
C GLU A 83 -30.36 -4.08 -11.93
N ASP A 84 -30.44 -3.54 -10.72
CA ASP A 84 -30.52 -2.09 -10.47
C ASP A 84 -29.21 -1.38 -10.82
N MET A 85 -28.08 -2.05 -10.59
CA MET A 85 -26.76 -1.57 -11.01
C MET A 85 -26.62 -1.56 -12.54
N ASP A 86 -27.12 -2.61 -13.22
CA ASP A 86 -27.10 -2.73 -14.69
C ASP A 86 -28.04 -1.72 -15.36
N GLN A 87 -29.16 -1.36 -14.71
CA GLN A 87 -30.05 -0.27 -15.13
C GLN A 87 -29.43 1.13 -14.97
N GLY A 88 -28.25 1.24 -14.37
CA GLY A 88 -27.50 2.48 -14.27
C GLY A 88 -27.93 3.40 -13.11
N ALA A 89 -28.66 2.91 -12.12
CA ALA A 89 -29.06 3.72 -10.98
C ALA A 89 -27.86 4.07 -10.08
N CYS A 90 -27.50 5.35 -10.00
CA CYS A 90 -26.39 5.83 -9.17
C CYS A 90 -26.67 5.89 -7.66
N CYS A 91 -27.95 6.07 -7.30
CA CYS A 91 -28.43 5.96 -5.93
C CYS A 91 -29.76 5.21 -5.96
N PHE A 92 -29.97 4.33 -4.98
CA PHE A 92 -31.23 3.63 -4.81
C PHE A 92 -31.41 3.22 -3.35
N VAL A 93 -32.64 2.90 -2.97
CA VAL A 93 -32.97 2.47 -1.61
C VAL A 93 -33.63 1.10 -1.66
N SER A 94 -33.06 0.13 -0.95
CA SER A 94 -33.71 -1.15 -0.72
C SER A 94 -34.64 -1.04 0.50
N VAL A 95 -35.94 -1.21 0.29
CA VAL A 95 -36.99 -1.18 1.30
C VAL A 95 -37.60 -2.57 1.41
N ASP A 96 -37.30 -3.26 2.51
CA ASP A 96 -37.72 -4.64 2.76
C ASP A 96 -37.45 -5.60 1.57
N GLY A 97 -36.32 -5.41 0.88
CA GLY A 97 -35.91 -6.23 -0.27
C GLY A 97 -36.47 -5.76 -1.62
N ARG A 98 -37.17 -4.63 -1.68
CA ARG A 98 -37.63 -4.01 -2.94
C ARG A 98 -36.87 -2.72 -3.19
N VAL A 99 -36.51 -2.46 -4.45
CA VAL A 99 -35.67 -1.31 -4.79
C VAL A 99 -36.49 -0.10 -5.23
N ALA A 100 -36.17 1.07 -4.65
CA ALA A 100 -36.63 2.37 -5.10
C ALA A 100 -35.46 3.16 -5.72
N ALA A 101 -35.48 3.29 -7.05
CA ALA A 101 -34.51 4.09 -7.81
C ALA A 101 -34.84 5.59 -7.84
N THR A 102 -36.04 6.00 -7.41
CA THR A 102 -36.43 7.43 -7.32
C THR A 102 -37.05 7.78 -5.96
N PRO A 103 -36.97 9.05 -5.53
CA PRO A 103 -37.61 9.51 -4.29
C PRO A 103 -39.13 9.29 -4.24
N LEU A 104 -39.82 9.40 -5.38
CA LEU A 104 -41.26 9.15 -5.47
C LEU A 104 -41.57 7.67 -5.19
N LEU A 105 -40.85 6.76 -5.84
CA LEU A 105 -41.02 5.33 -5.62
C LEU A 105 -40.68 4.93 -4.16
N LEU A 106 -39.69 5.59 -3.54
CA LEU A 106 -39.39 5.40 -2.12
C LEU A 106 -40.60 5.75 -1.24
N MET A 107 -41.26 6.90 -1.50
CA MET A 107 -42.44 7.30 -0.75
C MET A 107 -43.59 6.30 -0.92
N ASP A 108 -43.79 5.78 -2.12
CA ASP A 108 -44.80 4.76 -2.40
C ASP A 108 -44.52 3.47 -1.63
N LEU A 109 -43.27 2.96 -1.67
CA LEU A 109 -42.88 1.75 -0.93
C LEU A 109 -43.01 1.91 0.60
N LEU A 110 -42.75 3.10 1.14
CA LEU A 110 -42.89 3.40 2.57
C LEU A 110 -44.34 3.61 3.02
N ALA A 111 -45.27 3.88 2.08
CA ALA A 111 -46.70 4.00 2.37
C ALA A 111 -47.39 2.63 2.46
N GLU A 112 -46.79 1.60 1.86
CA GLU A 112 -47.28 0.23 1.93
C GLU A 112 -47.05 -0.41 3.30
N LYS A 113 -47.62 -1.60 3.52
CA LYS A 113 -47.34 -2.34 4.74
C LYS A 113 -45.91 -2.94 4.66
N PRO A 114 -45.14 -2.91 5.76
CA PRO A 114 -43.85 -3.60 5.81
C PRO A 114 -44.03 -5.06 5.44
N ALA A 115 -43.18 -5.55 4.53
CA ALA A 115 -43.27 -6.91 4.06
C ALA A 115 -43.01 -7.89 5.23
N ALA A 116 -43.93 -8.83 5.45
CA ALA A 116 -43.75 -9.90 6.42
C ALA A 116 -42.86 -11.00 5.81
N GLY A 117 -41.54 -10.77 5.77
CA GLY A 117 -40.59 -11.67 5.10
C GLY A 117 -39.15 -11.13 5.13
N ALA A 118 -38.24 -11.85 4.45
CA ALA A 118 -36.80 -11.61 4.38
C ALA A 118 -36.46 -10.28 3.68
N GLY A 119 -36.72 -9.16 4.37
CA GLY A 119 -36.08 -7.90 4.03
C GLY A 119 -34.56 -8.05 4.09
N GLU A 120 -33.88 -7.20 3.34
CA GLU A 120 -32.43 -7.25 3.23
C GLU A 120 -31.77 -7.22 4.63
N GLU A 121 -30.85 -8.16 4.84
CA GLU A 121 -30.20 -8.34 6.14
C GLU A 121 -29.31 -7.13 6.46
N LEU A 122 -29.46 -6.61 7.68
CA LEU A 122 -28.54 -5.64 8.25
C LEU A 122 -27.36 -6.38 8.87
N PHE A 123 -26.16 -6.02 8.43
CA PHE A 123 -24.93 -6.60 8.96
C PHE A 123 -24.42 -5.79 10.14
N SER A 124 -23.56 -6.40 10.95
CA SER A 124 -22.91 -5.73 12.09
C SER A 124 -22.08 -4.51 11.69
N PHE A 125 -21.62 -4.44 10.43
CA PHE A 125 -20.87 -3.31 9.91
C PHE A 125 -21.74 -2.14 9.44
N ASP A 126 -23.06 -2.33 9.35
CA ASP A 126 -23.98 -1.28 8.90
C ASP A 126 -24.18 -0.25 10.00
N HIS A 127 -24.05 1.02 9.62
CA HIS A 127 -24.42 2.11 10.50
C HIS A 127 -25.91 2.35 10.34
N VAL A 128 -26.66 2.09 11.42
CA VAL A 128 -28.10 2.33 11.50
C VAL A 128 -28.34 3.69 12.17
N TYR A 129 -29.12 4.54 11.51
CA TYR A 129 -29.48 5.83 12.05
C TYR A 129 -30.53 5.64 13.15
N ARG A 130 -30.15 6.01 14.37
CA ARG A 130 -31.07 6.09 15.50
C ARG A 130 -31.46 7.55 15.67
N GLY A 131 -32.62 7.94 15.15
CA GLY A 131 -33.18 9.26 15.41
C GLY A 131 -33.39 9.49 16.93
N ALA A 132 -33.47 10.75 17.36
CA ALA A 132 -33.57 11.20 18.75
C ALA A 132 -34.83 10.76 19.55
N GLY A 133 -35.49 9.68 19.15
CA GLY A 133 -36.58 9.02 19.88
C GLY A 133 -36.59 7.49 19.73
N SER A 134 -35.57 6.91 19.09
CA SER A 134 -35.44 5.46 18.89
C SER A 134 -34.85 4.80 20.14
N SER A 135 -35.65 4.75 21.22
CA SER A 135 -35.32 3.92 22.38
C SER A 135 -35.73 2.46 22.09
N SER A 136 -34.85 1.69 21.44
CA SER A 136 -35.05 0.24 21.35
C SER A 136 -34.60 -0.46 22.65
N THR A 137 -35.16 -0.03 23.78
CA THR A 137 -35.17 -0.77 25.05
C THR A 137 -36.63 -1.04 25.39
N SER A 138 -37.29 -1.88 24.58
CA SER A 138 -38.55 -2.49 24.99
C SER A 138 -38.77 -3.79 24.23
N LYS A 139 -38.57 -4.91 24.93
CA LYS A 139 -39.13 -6.25 24.67
C LYS A 139 -40.67 -6.22 24.66
N LYS A 140 -41.31 -5.30 23.93
CA LYS A 140 -42.77 -5.10 23.94
C LYS A 140 -43.23 -4.88 22.51
N LYS A 141 -43.80 -5.95 21.92
CA LYS A 141 -44.38 -6.03 20.55
C LYS A 141 -43.46 -5.46 19.45
N LYS A 142 -42.72 -6.33 18.74
CA LYS A 142 -42.12 -6.01 17.44
C LYS A 142 -43.25 -5.59 16.47
N LYS A 143 -43.56 -4.30 16.41
CA LYS A 143 -44.30 -3.76 15.27
C LYS A 143 -43.41 -4.00 14.04
N ALA A 144 -43.97 -4.52 12.95
CA ALA A 144 -43.24 -4.58 11.69
C ALA A 144 -42.92 -3.13 11.28
N VAL A 145 -41.64 -2.85 11.06
CA VAL A 145 -41.10 -1.53 10.75
C VAL A 145 -40.25 -1.73 9.49
N HIS A 146 -40.42 -0.86 8.50
CA HIS A 146 -39.62 -0.93 7.26
C HIS A 146 -38.14 -0.85 7.58
N THR A 147 -37.35 -1.67 6.89
CA THR A 147 -35.90 -1.54 6.84
C THR A 147 -35.53 -0.94 5.49
N ALA A 148 -34.92 0.25 5.53
CA ALA A 148 -34.51 1.00 4.35
C ALA A 148 -32.99 1.17 4.33
N ILE A 149 -32.34 0.65 3.28
CA ILE A 149 -30.89 0.71 3.09
C ILE A 149 -30.60 1.59 1.89
N LEU A 150 -29.99 2.76 2.13
CA LEU A 150 -29.57 3.65 1.06
C LEU A 150 -28.23 3.18 0.50
N TYR A 151 -28.23 2.90 -0.79
CA TYR A 151 -27.04 2.70 -1.62
C TYR A 151 -26.75 3.97 -2.40
N GLY A 152 -25.51 4.46 -2.29
CA GLY A 152 -25.04 5.62 -3.04
C GLY A 152 -23.87 6.29 -2.37
N SER A 153 -23.36 7.36 -2.97
CA SER A 153 -22.29 8.18 -2.40
C SER A 153 -22.80 9.59 -2.13
N PRO A 154 -22.55 10.17 -0.94
CA PRO A 154 -22.64 11.62 -0.76
C PRO A 154 -21.81 12.32 -1.83
N GLY A 155 -22.30 13.41 -2.42
CA GLY A 155 -21.68 14.04 -3.58
C GLY A 155 -22.37 13.75 -4.91
N LEU A 156 -23.14 12.65 -4.99
CA LEU A 156 -24.06 12.43 -6.12
C LEU A 156 -25.32 13.29 -5.95
N PRO A 157 -25.86 13.88 -7.04
CA PRO A 157 -27.07 14.70 -6.96
C PRO A 157 -28.30 13.91 -6.49
N CYS A 158 -28.32 12.59 -6.72
CA CYS A 158 -29.39 11.70 -6.27
C CYS A 158 -29.35 11.40 -4.76
N PHE A 159 -28.23 11.64 -4.07
CA PHE A 159 -28.07 11.22 -2.67
C PHE A 159 -28.92 12.05 -1.71
N ALA A 160 -28.85 13.39 -1.82
CA ALA A 160 -29.48 14.32 -0.87
C ALA A 160 -31.02 14.17 -0.78
N PRO A 161 -31.77 13.98 -1.89
CA PRO A 161 -33.21 13.71 -1.83
C PRO A 161 -33.56 12.46 -1.02
N PHE A 162 -32.89 11.33 -1.29
CA PHE A 162 -33.13 10.09 -0.55
C PHE A 162 -32.75 10.22 0.92
N HIS A 163 -31.58 10.78 1.19
CA HIS A 163 -31.08 10.95 2.55
C HIS A 163 -32.04 11.77 3.41
N ARG A 164 -32.55 12.90 2.89
CA ARG A 164 -33.52 13.75 3.60
C ARG A 164 -34.84 13.05 3.89
N LEU A 165 -35.40 12.31 2.93
CA LEU A 165 -36.63 11.54 3.12
C LEU A 165 -36.45 10.48 4.23
N LEU A 166 -35.39 9.67 4.14
CA LEU A 166 -35.11 8.63 5.12
C LEU A 166 -34.83 9.19 6.52
N ARG A 167 -34.14 10.33 6.60
CA ARG A 167 -33.88 11.04 7.87
C ARG A 167 -35.16 11.55 8.51
N ALA A 168 -36.11 12.07 7.73
CA ALA A 168 -37.39 12.56 8.22
C ALA A 168 -38.25 11.43 8.81
N ASP A 169 -38.24 10.26 8.17
CA ASP A 169 -39.03 9.09 8.60
C ASP A 169 -38.29 8.11 9.52
N ALA A 170 -37.05 8.38 9.91
CA ALA A 170 -36.22 7.51 10.75
C ALA A 170 -36.78 7.18 12.14
N LYS A 171 -37.87 7.82 12.57
CA LYS A 171 -38.62 7.43 13.78
C LYS A 171 -39.58 6.25 13.54
N LYS A 172 -39.90 5.98 12.28
CA LYS A 172 -40.89 4.99 11.82
C LYS A 172 -40.29 3.89 10.95
N LEU A 173 -39.00 3.98 10.61
CA LEU A 173 -38.25 3.00 9.82
C LEU A 173 -36.84 2.81 10.38
N VAL A 174 -36.22 1.69 10.05
CA VAL A 174 -34.79 1.44 10.30
C VAL A 174 -34.02 1.93 9.08
N TYR A 175 -33.21 2.99 9.26
CA TYR A 175 -32.43 3.57 8.17
C TYR A 175 -30.97 3.15 8.28
N ALA A 176 -30.43 2.47 7.26
CA ALA A 176 -29.00 2.18 7.15
C ALA A 176 -28.40 2.79 5.87
N PHE A 177 -27.09 3.01 5.88
CA PHE A 177 -26.37 3.60 4.74
C PHE A 177 -25.16 2.77 4.31
N ARG A 178 -25.19 2.30 3.06
CA ARG A 178 -24.11 1.56 2.40
C ARG A 178 -23.48 2.42 1.30
N PRO A 179 -22.18 2.76 1.40
CA PRO A 179 -21.55 3.64 0.43
C PRO A 179 -21.35 2.88 -0.88
N LEU A 180 -21.84 3.44 -1.97
CA LEU A 180 -21.71 2.87 -3.31
C LEU A 180 -21.41 4.00 -4.30
N LEU A 181 -20.28 3.88 -5.00
CA LEU A 181 -19.96 4.73 -6.14
C LEU A 181 -19.63 3.81 -7.30
N LEU A 182 -20.52 3.79 -8.29
CA LEU A 182 -20.33 3.00 -9.50
C LEU A 182 -19.51 3.79 -10.51
N SER A 183 -18.76 3.09 -11.36
CA SER A 183 -17.83 3.69 -12.31
C SER A 183 -18.54 4.66 -13.27
N GLN A 184 -19.76 4.31 -13.71
CA GLN A 184 -20.60 5.17 -14.55
C GLN A 184 -21.14 6.42 -13.84
N CYS A 185 -21.07 6.45 -12.51
CA CYS A 185 -21.56 7.54 -11.68
C CYS A 185 -20.46 8.51 -11.23
N GLU A 186 -19.18 8.14 -11.40
CA GLU A 186 -18.03 8.98 -11.05
C GLU A 186 -18.10 10.39 -11.66
N PRO A 187 -18.50 10.59 -12.95
CA PRO A 187 -18.59 11.92 -13.55
C PRO A 187 -19.58 12.85 -12.85
N TYR A 188 -20.59 12.31 -12.17
CA TYR A 188 -21.65 13.06 -11.50
C TYR A 188 -21.43 13.20 -10.00
N SER A 189 -20.35 12.63 -9.47
CA SER A 189 -20.14 12.46 -8.02
C SER A 189 -19.46 13.64 -7.33
N GLY A 190 -19.14 14.70 -8.07
CA GLY A 190 -18.46 15.88 -7.55
C GLY A 190 -17.18 15.50 -6.80
N CYS A 191 -17.04 15.94 -5.55
CA CYS A 191 -15.89 15.61 -4.71
C CYS A 191 -15.82 14.15 -4.25
N ALA A 192 -16.87 13.34 -4.42
CA ALA A 192 -16.78 11.92 -4.12
C ALA A 192 -15.98 11.13 -5.15
N ARG A 193 -15.68 11.72 -6.33
CA ARG A 193 -14.73 11.15 -7.29
C ARG A 193 -13.29 11.18 -6.78
N THR A 194 -12.97 12.03 -5.81
CA THR A 194 -11.60 12.20 -5.33
C THR A 194 -11.11 10.91 -4.69
N GLY A 195 -10.14 10.27 -5.33
CA GLY A 195 -9.63 8.96 -4.94
C GLY A 195 -10.48 7.77 -5.42
N ALA A 196 -11.47 8.02 -6.27
CA ALA A 196 -12.15 7.02 -7.09
C ALA A 196 -11.45 6.91 -8.46
N GLY A 197 -11.70 5.81 -9.18
CA GLY A 197 -11.00 5.48 -10.41
C GLY A 197 -9.55 5.00 -10.19
N GLY A 198 -9.14 4.01 -10.97
CA GLY A 198 -7.75 3.50 -10.99
C GLY A 198 -7.40 2.44 -9.94
N THR A 199 -6.17 1.96 -10.01
CA THR A 199 -5.65 0.91 -9.14
C THR A 199 -5.32 1.46 -7.76
N LEU A 200 -5.81 0.78 -6.72
CA LEU A 200 -5.54 1.16 -5.33
C LEU A 200 -4.10 0.82 -4.94
N LEU A 201 -3.29 1.85 -4.66
CA LEU A 201 -1.96 1.67 -4.07
C LEU A 201 -2.09 1.44 -2.57
N LEU A 202 -1.76 0.23 -2.10
CA LEU A 202 -1.78 -0.12 -0.67
C LEU A 202 -0.43 0.22 -0.04
N PRO A 203 -0.38 1.04 1.03
CA PRO A 203 0.83 1.23 1.82
C PRO A 203 1.02 0.07 2.81
N GLY A 204 2.12 0.08 3.56
CA GLY A 204 2.36 -0.87 4.66
C GLY A 204 3.20 -2.09 4.32
N TRP A 205 3.83 -2.10 3.14
CA TRP A 205 4.88 -3.05 2.77
C TRP A 205 6.21 -2.30 2.65
N GLY A 206 7.30 -2.97 3.02
CA GLY A 206 8.66 -2.49 2.81
C GLY A 206 9.33 -3.32 1.73
N VAL A 207 10.11 -2.68 0.87
CA VAL A 207 11.04 -3.38 -0.02
C VAL A 207 12.42 -3.23 0.57
N GLU A 208 13.11 -4.35 0.76
CA GLU A 208 14.53 -4.34 1.05
C GLU A 208 15.32 -4.81 -0.17
N ALA A 209 16.39 -4.08 -0.47
CA ALA A 209 17.40 -4.53 -1.41
C ALA A 209 18.54 -5.17 -0.60
N ALA A 210 18.42 -6.47 -0.34
CA ALA A 210 19.44 -7.21 0.40
C ALA A 210 20.69 -7.39 -0.47
N LEU A 211 21.84 -6.93 0.01
CA LEU A 211 23.12 -7.13 -0.65
C LEU A 211 23.55 -8.60 -0.50
N LYS A 212 23.55 -9.35 -1.60
CA LYS A 212 23.82 -10.80 -1.60
C LYS A 212 25.29 -11.15 -1.34
N ASN A 213 26.23 -10.23 -1.54
CA ASN A 213 27.65 -10.46 -1.28
C ASN A 213 28.17 -9.48 -0.22
N THR A 214 28.28 -9.96 1.02
CA THR A 214 28.83 -9.21 2.16
C THR A 214 30.28 -9.58 2.46
N GLU A 215 30.95 -10.36 1.59
CA GLU A 215 32.26 -10.96 1.88
C GLU A 215 33.46 -10.09 1.51
N TYR A 216 33.27 -8.93 0.85
CA TYR A 216 34.36 -7.97 0.66
C TYR A 216 34.58 -7.17 1.94
N SER A 217 35.17 -7.81 2.94
CA SER A 217 35.97 -7.09 3.94
C SER A 217 37.22 -6.61 3.21
N ALA A 218 37.28 -5.31 2.90
CA ALA A 218 38.46 -4.73 2.27
C ALA A 218 39.65 -4.96 3.20
N VAL A 219 40.57 -5.85 2.80
CA VAL A 219 41.92 -5.87 3.36
C VAL A 219 42.54 -4.54 2.96
N ASP A 220 42.96 -3.73 3.93
CA ASP A 220 43.61 -2.45 3.66
C ASP A 220 44.87 -2.72 2.82
N ASP A 221 44.85 -2.32 1.55
CA ASP A 221 45.95 -2.51 0.60
C ASP A 221 47.28 -1.96 1.14
N LYS A 222 47.22 -1.02 2.09
CA LYS A 222 48.41 -0.47 2.77
C LYS A 222 49.08 -1.49 3.68
N GLU A 223 48.32 -2.36 4.33
CA GLU A 223 48.86 -3.41 5.17
C GLU A 223 49.48 -4.52 4.31
N ALA A 224 48.84 -4.86 3.19
CA ALA A 224 49.40 -5.76 2.18
C ALA A 224 50.69 -5.20 1.55
N ALA A 225 50.71 -3.90 1.22
CA ALA A 225 51.91 -3.23 0.69
C ALA A 225 53.05 -3.19 1.72
N ARG A 226 52.74 -2.90 2.98
CA ARG A 226 53.72 -2.89 4.07
C ARG A 226 54.31 -4.28 4.32
N GLN A 227 53.50 -5.33 4.24
CA GLN A 227 53.96 -6.72 4.35
C GLN A 227 54.85 -7.11 3.16
N ARG A 228 54.53 -6.67 1.94
CA ARG A 228 55.39 -6.86 0.75
C ARG A 228 56.74 -6.16 0.90
N GLU A 229 56.76 -4.94 1.44
CA GLU A 229 57.99 -4.20 1.68
C GLU A 229 58.87 -4.86 2.76
N LEU A 230 58.26 -5.35 3.84
CA LEU A 230 58.95 -6.15 4.87
C LEU A 230 59.49 -7.48 4.32
N ALA A 231 58.77 -8.13 3.41
CA ALA A 231 59.21 -9.35 2.74
C ALA A 231 60.38 -9.10 1.78
N ALA A 232 60.34 -8.00 1.01
CA ALA A 232 61.41 -7.59 0.11
C ALA A 232 62.70 -7.25 0.88
N GLN A 233 62.59 -6.59 2.04
CA GLN A 233 63.73 -6.29 2.90
C GLN A 233 64.35 -7.57 3.52
N LYS A 234 63.53 -8.55 3.89
CA LYS A 234 64.02 -9.88 4.34
C LYS A 234 64.71 -10.67 3.23
N ALA A 235 64.21 -10.58 1.99
CA ALA A 235 64.82 -11.25 0.84
C ALA A 235 66.17 -10.61 0.46
N ALA A 236 66.29 -9.27 0.54
CA ALA A 236 67.54 -8.57 0.27
C ALA A 236 68.61 -8.83 1.35
N ALA A 237 68.22 -9.09 2.60
CA ALA A 237 69.13 -9.45 3.68
C ALA A 237 69.63 -10.92 3.62
N ALA A 238 69.03 -11.77 2.78
CA ALA A 238 69.40 -13.17 2.60
C ALA A 238 70.38 -13.41 1.43
N GLY A 239 70.87 -12.35 0.78
CA GLY A 239 71.86 -12.44 -0.29
C GLY A 239 73.29 -12.53 0.22
N ASP A 240 73.67 -13.64 0.85
CA ASP A 240 75.03 -14.23 0.85
C ASP A 240 75.09 -15.45 1.79
N SER A 241 74.65 -16.62 1.31
CA SER A 241 75.21 -17.94 1.65
C SER A 241 74.38 -19.04 0.99
N GLY A 242 75.07 -20.07 0.54
CA GLY A 242 74.57 -21.12 -0.35
C GLY A 242 73.46 -22.00 0.23
N ASP A 243 72.87 -22.74 -0.70
CA ASP A 243 71.82 -23.77 -0.55
C ASP A 243 70.38 -23.25 -0.44
N GLY A 244 69.92 -22.62 -1.53
CA GLY A 244 68.52 -22.17 -1.70
C GLY A 244 67.60 -23.29 -2.18
N ASP A 245 67.50 -24.37 -1.41
CA ASP A 245 66.71 -25.56 -1.77
C ASP A 245 65.24 -25.51 -1.27
N ASP A 246 64.87 -24.42 -0.59
CA ASP A 246 63.55 -24.27 0.01
C ASP A 246 62.57 -23.53 -0.92
N PRO A 247 61.53 -24.20 -1.46
CA PRO A 247 60.54 -23.58 -2.34
C PRO A 247 59.78 -22.43 -1.66
N ALA A 248 59.74 -22.37 -0.33
CA ALA A 248 59.12 -21.28 0.42
C ALA A 248 59.87 -19.96 0.28
N ALA A 249 61.19 -19.98 0.04
CA ALA A 249 62.01 -18.78 -0.12
C ALA A 249 61.86 -18.13 -1.50
N LEU A 250 61.61 -18.94 -2.55
CA LEU A 250 61.47 -18.43 -3.93
C LEU A 250 60.02 -18.09 -4.32
N PHE A 251 59.05 -18.87 -3.85
CA PHE A 251 57.64 -18.72 -4.23
C PHE A 251 56.76 -18.14 -3.11
N GLY A 252 57.33 -17.90 -1.92
CA GLY A 252 56.56 -17.61 -0.71
C GLY A 252 55.93 -18.86 -0.11
N SER A 253 55.24 -18.72 1.02
CA SER A 253 54.53 -19.81 1.69
C SER A 253 53.09 -19.43 1.98
N GLY A 254 52.18 -20.39 1.92
CA GLY A 254 50.75 -20.15 2.23
C GLY A 254 50.05 -19.37 1.11
N GLU A 255 49.23 -18.39 1.47
CA GLU A 255 48.46 -17.60 0.49
C GLU A 255 49.34 -16.71 -0.40
N ALA A 256 50.53 -16.29 0.08
CA ALA A 256 51.46 -15.50 -0.71
C ALA A 256 52.06 -16.26 -1.91
N ALA A 257 51.98 -17.60 -1.90
CA ALA A 257 52.41 -18.46 -3.01
C ALA A 257 51.27 -18.80 -3.99
N VAL A 258 50.05 -18.32 -3.71
CA VAL A 258 48.89 -18.49 -4.59
C VAL A 258 48.87 -17.35 -5.60
N VAL A 259 49.13 -17.67 -6.86
CA VAL A 259 49.00 -16.71 -7.97
C VAL A 259 47.89 -17.21 -8.89
N LYS A 260 46.81 -16.43 -9.07
CA LYS A 260 45.64 -16.81 -9.89
C LYS A 260 45.07 -18.21 -9.60
N GLY A 261 45.08 -18.61 -8.32
CA GLY A 261 44.61 -19.93 -7.87
C GLY A 261 45.63 -21.07 -7.99
N PHE A 262 46.85 -20.82 -8.51
CA PHE A 262 47.92 -21.81 -8.57
C PHE A 262 48.81 -21.76 -7.32
N ARG A 263 48.98 -22.90 -6.67
CA ARG A 263 49.92 -23.12 -5.54
C ARG A 263 51.30 -23.49 -6.05
N LEU A 264 52.10 -22.47 -6.40
CA LEU A 264 53.41 -22.68 -7.02
C LEU A 264 54.45 -23.26 -6.04
N ASP A 265 54.30 -22.99 -4.75
CA ASP A 265 55.06 -23.60 -3.65
C ASP A 265 54.92 -25.14 -3.65
N VAL A 266 53.68 -25.63 -3.75
CA VAL A 266 53.38 -27.07 -3.76
C VAL A 266 53.87 -27.72 -5.06
N LEU A 267 53.70 -27.04 -6.20
CA LEU A 267 54.16 -27.54 -7.50
C LEU A 267 55.69 -27.62 -7.56
N ALA A 268 56.39 -26.60 -7.08
CA ALA A 268 57.86 -26.58 -7.00
C ALA A 268 58.43 -27.63 -6.03
N GLY A 269 57.67 -27.98 -4.98
CA GLY A 269 58.01 -29.09 -4.07
C GLY A 269 57.79 -30.47 -4.70
N ARG A 270 56.77 -30.62 -5.56
CA ARG A 270 56.46 -31.91 -6.23
C ARG A 270 57.29 -32.18 -7.47
N ARG A 271 57.68 -31.12 -8.19
CA ARG A 271 58.43 -31.17 -9.46
C ARG A 271 59.61 -30.21 -9.39
N PRO A 272 60.69 -30.59 -8.68
CA PRO A 272 61.86 -29.73 -8.53
C PRO A 272 62.59 -29.49 -9.85
N ASP A 273 62.41 -30.38 -10.82
CA ASP A 273 62.95 -30.31 -12.18
C ASP A 273 62.38 -29.13 -13.00
N LEU A 274 61.17 -28.67 -12.68
CA LEU A 274 60.47 -27.59 -13.39
C LEU A 274 60.52 -26.23 -12.66
N ARG A 275 61.38 -26.07 -11.64
CA ARG A 275 61.41 -24.86 -10.80
C ARG A 275 61.63 -23.57 -11.59
N GLN A 276 62.53 -23.56 -12.58
CA GLN A 276 62.78 -22.37 -13.40
C GLN A 276 61.58 -22.03 -14.31
N GLU A 277 60.91 -23.04 -14.87
CA GLU A 277 59.71 -22.84 -15.70
C GLU A 277 58.52 -22.37 -14.86
N LEU A 278 58.41 -22.82 -13.60
CA LEU A 278 57.39 -22.34 -12.67
C LEU A 278 57.62 -20.89 -12.25
N LEU A 279 58.88 -20.43 -12.18
CA LEU A 279 59.20 -19.02 -11.93
C LEU A 279 58.82 -18.15 -13.13
N THR A 280 59.16 -18.56 -14.35
CA THR A 280 58.77 -17.79 -15.55
C THR A 280 57.26 -17.78 -15.73
N PHE A 281 56.59 -18.90 -15.44
CA PHE A 281 55.12 -18.99 -15.44
C PHE A 281 54.47 -18.08 -14.39
N ARG A 282 55.03 -18.01 -13.18
CA ARG A 282 54.61 -17.05 -12.14
C ARG A 282 54.66 -15.62 -12.65
N ASP A 283 55.80 -15.25 -13.25
CA ASP A 283 56.04 -13.89 -13.70
C ASP A 283 55.12 -13.52 -14.87
N GLN A 284 54.79 -14.48 -15.75
CA GLN A 284 53.77 -14.30 -16.80
C GLN A 284 52.35 -14.14 -16.24
N LEU A 285 51.98 -14.94 -15.23
CA LEU A 285 50.67 -14.83 -14.59
C LEU A 285 50.49 -13.47 -13.90
N ALA A 286 51.55 -12.98 -13.27
CA ALA A 286 51.58 -11.67 -12.63
C ALA A 286 51.58 -10.52 -13.66
N ALA A 287 52.35 -10.63 -14.74
CA ALA A 287 52.41 -9.61 -15.79
C ALA A 287 51.08 -9.49 -16.57
N GLY A 288 50.33 -10.58 -16.71
CA GLY A 288 49.00 -10.55 -17.35
C GLY A 288 47.96 -9.71 -16.60
N ASP A 289 48.21 -9.31 -15.35
CA ASP A 289 47.34 -8.37 -14.62
C ASP A 289 47.46 -6.93 -15.13
N ASP A 290 48.61 -6.54 -15.70
CA ASP A 290 48.85 -5.16 -16.16
C ASP A 290 48.14 -4.86 -17.49
N GLU A 291 47.98 -5.85 -18.37
CA GLU A 291 47.30 -5.65 -19.67
C GLU A 291 45.76 -5.70 -19.55
N GLU A 292 45.20 -6.61 -18.74
CA GLU A 292 43.75 -6.72 -18.57
C GLU A 292 43.16 -5.52 -17.78
N GLY A 293 43.96 -4.90 -16.91
CA GLY A 293 43.61 -3.65 -16.21
C GLY A 293 43.73 -2.38 -17.07
N ALA A 294 44.48 -2.42 -18.17
CA ALA A 294 44.66 -1.28 -19.09
C ALA A 294 43.50 -1.15 -20.09
N ASP A 295 42.98 -2.26 -20.61
CA ASP A 295 41.88 -2.28 -21.59
C ASP A 295 40.51 -1.88 -21.00
N ILE A 296 40.34 -1.97 -19.69
CA ILE A 296 39.10 -1.56 -19.01
C ILE A 296 39.03 -0.02 -18.86
N LYS A 297 40.17 0.69 -18.88
CA LYS A 297 40.20 2.15 -18.70
C LYS A 297 39.90 2.94 -19.98
N THR A 298 40.03 2.35 -21.16
CA THR A 298 39.83 3.04 -22.46
C THR A 298 38.39 2.97 -23.00
N ARG A 299 37.50 2.16 -22.41
CA ARG A 299 36.11 1.99 -22.89
C ARG A 299 35.04 2.80 -22.12
N GLN A 300 35.43 3.63 -21.16
CA GLN A 300 34.47 4.43 -20.37
C GLN A 300 34.33 5.89 -20.81
N THR A 301 34.90 6.27 -21.95
CA THR A 301 34.68 7.59 -22.57
C THR A 301 34.37 7.43 -24.05
N ASP A 302 33.11 7.12 -24.34
CA ASP A 302 32.36 7.56 -25.54
C ASP A 302 30.86 7.38 -25.29
#